data_AF-I1XJB3-F1
#
_entry.id   AF-I1XJB3-F1
#
_cell.length_a   1.000
_cell.length_b   1.000
_cell.length_c   1.000
_cell.angle_alpha   90.00
_cell.angle_beta   90.00
_cell.angle_gamma   90.00
#
_symmetry.space_group_name_H-M   'P 1'
#
loop_
_entity.id
_entity.type
_entity.pdbx_description
1 polymer ?
#
loop_
_entity_poly.entity_id
_entity_poly.type
_entity_poly.pdbx_seq_one_letter_code
_entity_poly.pdbx_strand_id
1 'polypeptide(L)'
;MQYDDWIKELSPSNSLRKQWHNSELSYKQFSKRYSDELESQQKEMECIVQLANKETITLISAVKELENSHLPILKDHILDKLEEISPEETRERSSPVCYDNFQ
;
A
#
# COMPACT_ATOMS: atom_id res chain seq x y z
N MET A 1 -24.68 -7.43 1.69
CA MET A 1 -23.23 -7.64 1.79
C MET A 1 -22.75 -7.96 0.40
N GLN A 2 -22.15 -6.98 -0.28
CA GLN A 2 -21.77 -7.03 -1.68
C GLN A 2 -20.24 -6.92 -1.70
N TYR A 3 -19.57 -8.07 -1.75
CA TYR A 3 -18.10 -8.14 -1.88
C TYR A 3 -17.78 -8.18 -3.38
N ASP A 4 -17.99 -7.06 -4.09
CA ASP A 4 -17.87 -7.02 -5.56
C ASP A 4 -16.81 -6.04 -6.10
N ASP A 5 -16.04 -5.38 -5.24
CA ASP A 5 -14.92 -4.55 -5.71
C ASP A 5 -13.66 -5.40 -5.89
N TRP A 6 -13.73 -6.39 -6.79
CA TRP A 6 -12.53 -6.99 -7.33
C TRP A 6 -11.86 -5.95 -8.23
N ILE A 7 -10.96 -5.16 -7.65
CA ILE A 7 -10.15 -4.20 -8.40
C ILE A 7 -9.01 -4.99 -9.06
N LYS A 8 -9.29 -5.51 -10.27
CA LYS A 8 -8.33 -6.31 -11.07
C LYS A 8 -7.13 -5.47 -11.44
N GLU A 9 -7.34 -4.17 -11.56
CA GLU A 9 -6.35 -3.14 -11.84
C GLU A 9 -5.14 -3.23 -10.89
N LEU A 10 -5.37 -3.42 -9.59
CA LEU A 10 -4.28 -3.45 -8.61
C LEU A 10 -3.54 -4.79 -8.54
N SER A 11 -3.93 -5.78 -9.34
CA SER A 11 -3.18 -7.03 -9.43
C SER A 11 -2.04 -6.90 -10.44
N PRO A 12 -0.85 -7.51 -10.20
CA PRO A 12 0.32 -7.30 -11.04
C PRO A 12 0.02 -7.66 -12.50
N SER A 13 0.60 -6.95 -13.46
CA SER A 13 0.32 -7.22 -14.88
C SER A 13 0.63 -8.67 -15.26
N ASN A 14 -0.05 -9.18 -16.30
CA ASN A 14 0.20 -10.54 -16.81
C ASN A 14 1.67 -10.74 -17.23
N SER A 15 2.32 -9.70 -17.75
CA SER A 15 3.74 -9.74 -18.12
C SER A 15 4.61 -9.88 -16.87
N LEU A 16 4.36 -9.04 -15.86
CA LEU A 16 5.14 -9.05 -14.63
C LEU A 16 4.98 -10.36 -13.85
N ARG A 17 3.77 -10.93 -13.82
CA ARG A 17 3.52 -12.26 -13.25
C ARG A 17 4.29 -13.35 -13.97
N LYS A 18 4.31 -13.37 -15.30
CA LYS A 18 5.06 -14.37 -16.06
C LYS A 18 6.56 -14.29 -15.75
N GLN A 19 7.13 -13.09 -15.75
CA GLN A 19 8.54 -12.90 -15.44
C GLN A 19 8.90 -13.35 -14.02
N TRP A 20 8.02 -13.09 -13.04
CA TRP A 20 8.21 -13.57 -11.67
C TRP A 20 8.10 -15.09 -11.56
N HIS A 21 7.07 -15.70 -12.15
CA HIS A 21 6.89 -17.16 -12.14
C HIS A 21 8.01 -17.91 -12.89
N ASN A 22 8.57 -17.30 -13.93
CA ASN A 22 9.71 -17.84 -14.66
C ASN A 22 11.05 -17.61 -13.94
N SER A 23 11.04 -16.98 -12.75
CA SER A 23 12.26 -16.60 -12.01
C SER A 23 13.21 -15.70 -12.81
N GLU A 24 12.69 -14.96 -13.79
CA GLU A 24 13.46 -14.01 -14.61
C GLU A 24 13.78 -12.72 -13.83
N LEU A 25 13.02 -12.45 -12.77
CA LEU A 25 13.20 -11.29 -11.89
C LEU A 25 13.50 -11.73 -10.47
N SER A 26 14.31 -10.94 -9.77
CA SER A 26 14.41 -11.01 -8.31
C SER A 26 13.20 -10.35 -7.65
N TYR A 27 12.91 -10.72 -6.40
CA TYR A 27 11.81 -10.12 -5.63
C TYR A 27 11.91 -8.59 -5.56
N LYS A 28 13.13 -8.05 -5.42
CA LYS A 28 13.38 -6.61 -5.40
C LYS A 28 13.01 -5.94 -6.73
N GLN A 29 13.32 -6.56 -7.86
CA GLN A 29 12.93 -6.03 -9.17
C GLN A 29 11.43 -6.14 -9.42
N PHE A 30 10.83 -7.25 -9.02
CA PHE A 30 9.39 -7.44 -9.07
C PHE A 30 8.66 -6.39 -8.23
N SER A 31 9.07 -6.20 -6.97
CA SER A 31 8.51 -5.21 -6.05
C SER A 31 8.58 -3.79 -6.61
N LYS A 32 9.75 -3.39 -7.15
CA LYS A 32 9.89 -2.07 -7.77
C LYS A 32 8.93 -1.90 -8.94
N ARG A 33 8.92 -2.84 -9.90
CA ARG A 33 8.05 -2.72 -11.08
C ARG A 33 6.57 -2.78 -10.74
N TYR A 34 6.19 -3.58 -9.76
CA TYR A 34 4.81 -3.64 -9.30
C TYR A 34 4.42 -2.33 -8.61
N SER A 35 5.31 -1.73 -7.81
CA SER A 35 5.07 -0.41 -7.22
C SER A 35 4.88 0.65 -8.30
N ASP A 36 5.72 0.65 -9.36
CA ASP A 36 5.56 1.56 -10.49
C ASP A 36 4.19 1.35 -11.20
N GLU A 37 3.72 0.09 -11.33
CA GLU A 37 2.37 -0.21 -11.84
C GLU A 37 1.26 0.34 -10.92
N LEU A 38 1.44 0.30 -9.60
CA LEU A 38 0.48 0.85 -8.63
C LEU A 38 0.44 2.39 -8.69
N GLU A 39 1.60 3.05 -8.82
CA GLU A 39 1.67 4.50 -8.98
C GLU A 39 0.97 4.98 -10.25
N SER A 40 1.01 4.18 -11.33
CA SER A 40 0.28 4.49 -12.56
C SER A 40 -1.25 4.38 -12.41
N GLN A 41 -1.72 3.66 -11.39
CA GLN A 41 -3.13 3.38 -11.08
C GLN A 41 -3.56 4.16 -9.84
N GLN A 42 -3.19 5.45 -9.81
CA GLN A 42 -3.42 6.33 -8.67
C GLN A 42 -4.90 6.39 -8.27
N LYS A 43 -5.82 6.41 -9.25
CA LYS A 43 -7.26 6.52 -8.99
C LYS A 43 -7.82 5.29 -8.26
N GLU A 44 -7.40 4.11 -8.68
CA GLU A 44 -7.80 2.84 -8.07
C GLU A 44 -7.19 2.71 -6.68
N MET A 45 -5.93 3.13 -6.51
CA MET A 45 -5.28 3.20 -5.20
C MET A 45 -6.01 4.16 -4.26
N GLU A 46 -6.35 5.37 -4.70
CA GLU A 46 -7.11 6.32 -3.89
C GLU A 46 -8.46 5.75 -3.45
N CYS A 47 -9.16 5.03 -4.32
CA CYS A 47 -10.41 4.36 -3.98
C CYS A 47 -10.23 3.35 -2.85
N ILE A 48 -9.24 2.44 -2.97
CA ILE A 48 -8.96 1.45 -1.92
C ILE A 48 -8.56 2.12 -0.63
N VAL A 49 -7.70 3.13 -0.69
CA VAL A 49 -7.21 3.79 0.51
C VAL A 49 -8.33 4.54 1.22
N GLN A 50 -9.25 5.18 0.48
CA GLN A 50 -10.45 5.78 1.08
C GLN A 50 -11.38 4.74 1.71
N LEU A 51 -11.51 3.55 1.12
CA LEU A 51 -12.25 2.43 1.72
C LEU A 51 -11.56 1.95 2.99
N ALA A 52 -10.24 1.73 2.95
CA ALA A 52 -9.44 1.30 4.08
C ALA A 52 -9.42 2.31 5.24
N ASN A 53 -9.59 3.60 4.94
CA ASN A 53 -9.71 4.65 5.95
C ASN A 53 -11.08 4.63 6.66
N LYS A 54 -12.13 4.16 5.98
CA LYS A 54 -13.50 4.09 6.54
C LYS A 54 -13.75 2.78 7.28
N GLU A 55 -13.20 1.67 6.78
CA GLU A 55 -13.43 0.34 7.32
C GLU A 55 -12.23 -0.59 7.11
N THR A 56 -12.18 -1.68 7.88
CA THR A 56 -11.15 -2.69 7.71
C THR A 56 -11.38 -3.48 6.42
N ILE A 57 -10.46 -3.37 5.47
CA ILE A 57 -10.47 -4.17 4.25
C ILE A 57 -9.71 -5.49 4.43
N THR A 58 -10.17 -6.55 3.76
CA THR A 58 -9.48 -7.85 3.73
C THR A 58 -8.98 -8.12 2.31
N LEU A 59 -7.67 -8.24 2.13
CA LEU A 59 -7.07 -8.60 0.85
C LEU A 59 -7.15 -10.12 0.66
N ILE A 60 -7.87 -10.55 -0.38
CA ILE A 60 -8.03 -11.96 -0.74
C ILE A 60 -7.13 -12.29 -1.93
N SER A 61 -6.43 -13.42 -1.88
CA SER A 61 -5.58 -13.88 -2.98
C SER A 61 -5.58 -15.39 -3.11
N ALA A 62 -5.30 -15.87 -4.33
CA ALA A 62 -5.17 -17.28 -4.66
C ALA A 62 -3.72 -17.81 -4.57
N VAL A 63 -2.78 -16.99 -4.09
CA VAL A 63 -1.38 -17.38 -3.93
C VAL A 63 -1.22 -18.34 -2.74
N LYS A 64 -0.38 -19.38 -2.90
CA LYS A 64 -0.10 -20.35 -1.84
C LYS A 64 0.80 -19.77 -0.74
N GLU A 65 1.73 -18.90 -1.11
CA GLU A 65 2.74 -18.31 -0.23
C GLU A 65 2.48 -16.81 -0.12
N LEU A 66 1.82 -16.37 0.95
CA LEU A 66 1.41 -14.97 1.11
C LEU A 66 2.63 -14.04 1.29
N GLU A 67 3.60 -14.45 2.09
CA GLU A 67 4.78 -13.64 2.45
C GLU A 67 5.72 -13.39 1.27
N ASN A 68 5.81 -14.34 0.34
CA ASN A 68 6.64 -14.23 -0.87
C ASN A 68 5.83 -13.80 -2.12
N SER A 69 4.64 -13.23 -1.92
CA SER A 69 3.77 -12.80 -3.01
C SER A 69 3.80 -11.28 -3.26
N HIS A 70 2.89 -10.82 -4.10
CA HIS A 70 2.64 -9.40 -4.34
C HIS A 70 1.83 -8.73 -3.22
N LEU A 71 1.20 -9.52 -2.34
CA LEU A 71 0.33 -8.99 -1.30
C LEU A 71 1.03 -8.10 -0.27
N PRO A 72 2.23 -8.45 0.24
CA PRO A 72 2.95 -7.56 1.16
C PRO A 72 3.22 -6.20 0.52
N ILE A 73 3.62 -6.19 -0.76
CA ILE A 73 3.90 -4.95 -1.50
C ILE A 73 2.63 -4.09 -1.61
N LEU A 74 1.50 -4.69 -1.98
CA LEU A 74 0.22 -3.98 -2.05
C LEU A 74 -0.22 -3.45 -0.68
N LYS A 75 -0.09 -4.27 0.37
CA LYS A 75 -0.42 -3.89 1.74
C LYS A 75 0.42 -2.68 2.19
N ASP A 76 1.73 -2.74 2.02
CA ASP A 76 2.64 -1.67 2.42
C ASP A 76 2.30 -0.38 1.66
N HIS A 77 2.02 -0.46 0.37
CA HIS A 77 1.65 0.71 -0.42
C HIS A 77 0.30 1.34 0.00
N ILE A 78 -0.66 0.53 0.46
CA ILE A 78 -1.93 1.03 1.03
C ILE A 78 -1.66 1.70 2.38
N LEU A 79 -0.83 1.09 3.25
CA LEU A 79 -0.50 1.64 4.57
C LEU A 79 0.24 2.98 4.45
N ASP A 80 1.23 3.06 3.57
CA ASP A 80 1.97 4.29 3.31
C ASP A 80 1.01 5.43 2.90
N LYS A 81 0.05 5.14 2.01
CA LYS A 81 -0.96 6.13 1.59
C LYS A 81 -1.98 6.45 2.67
N LEU A 82 -2.31 5.52 3.57
CA LEU A 82 -3.18 5.80 4.71
C LEU A 82 -2.53 6.79 5.67
N GLU A 83 -1.22 6.68 5.90
CA GLU A 83 -0.46 7.65 6.70
C GLU A 83 -0.50 9.07 6.08
N GLU A 84 -0.55 9.17 4.74
CA GLU A 84 -0.69 10.45 4.03
C GLU A 84 -2.10 11.08 4.12
N ILE A 85 -3.16 10.28 4.30
CA ILE A 85 -4.57 10.73 4.28
C ILE A 85 -5.16 10.95 5.69
N SER A 86 -4.33 10.98 6.72
CA SER A 86 -4.72 11.49 8.03
C SER A 86 -4.37 12.98 8.20
N PRO A 87 -5.19 13.94 7.71
CA PRO A 87 -5.11 15.31 8.14
C PRO A 87 -6.14 15.57 9.25
N GLU A 88 -5.92 15.06 10.47
CA GLU A 88 -6.23 15.86 11.67
C GLU A 88 -5.62 15.29 12.96
N GLU A 89 -4.38 15.69 13.22
CA GLU A 89 -3.86 16.17 14.51
C GLU A 89 -2.46 16.68 14.12
N THR A 90 -2.20 17.97 14.00
CA THR A 90 -2.08 18.85 15.18
C THR A 90 -1.63 18.13 16.45
N ARG A 91 -0.74 17.14 16.34
CA ARG A 91 0.43 17.15 17.20
C ARG A 91 1.27 18.27 16.63
N GLU A 92 1.20 19.47 17.20
CA GLU A 92 2.24 19.78 18.17
C GLU A 92 3.50 18.95 17.84
N ARG A 93 4.26 19.41 16.83
CA ARG A 93 5.64 19.74 17.15
C ARG A 93 5.51 20.57 18.42
N SER A 94 5.54 19.87 19.54
CA SER A 94 5.33 20.44 20.85
C SER A 94 6.19 21.69 20.84
N SER A 95 5.50 22.81 21.10
CA SER A 95 6.06 24.16 21.12
C SER A 95 7.48 24.14 21.69
N PRO A 96 8.38 25.02 21.22
CA PRO A 96 9.78 25.03 21.64
C PRO A 96 9.83 24.77 23.14
N VAL A 97 10.47 23.67 23.53
CA VAL A 97 10.72 23.41 24.94
C VAL A 97 11.53 24.61 25.41
N CYS A 98 10.84 25.57 26.03
CA CYS A 98 11.42 26.58 26.87
C CYS A 98 12.03 25.79 28.02
N TYR A 99 13.28 25.37 27.86
CA TYR A 99 14.07 24.96 29.01
C TYR A 99 14.16 26.19 29.90
N ASP A 100 13.51 26.07 31.06
CA ASP A 100 13.62 26.84 32.28
C ASP A 100 14.73 27.90 32.32
N ASN A 101 14.30 29.14 32.52
CA ASN A 101 15.04 30.11 33.31
C ASN A 101 15.21 29.54 34.73
N PHE A 102 16.40 29.04 35.04
CA PHE A 102 16.81 28.92 36.44
C PHE A 102 17.38 30.27 36.92
N GLN A 103 16.75 30.80 37.96
CA GLN A 103 17.23 31.93 38.78
C GLN A 103 18.58 31.63 39.44
#